data_AF-A0A218WNZ6-F1
#
_entry.id   AF-A0A218WNZ6-F1
#
_cell.length_a   1.000
_cell.length_b   1.000
_cell.length_c   1.000
_cell.angle_alpha   90.00
_cell.angle_beta   90.00
_cell.angle_gamma   90.00
#
_symmetry.space_group_name_H-M   'P 1'
#
loop_
_entity.id
_entity.type
_entity.pdbx_description
1 polymer ?
#
loop_
_entity_poly.entity_id
_entity_poly.type
_entity_poly.pdbx_seq_one_letter_code
_entity_poly.pdbx_strand_id
1 'polypeptide(L)'
;MSGSRRSSSRSRQQSSGSSSISDDQIIELVSKLRQVLPEIRERRSDKVSASKVLQETCNHIRRLNREVDDLSERLSQLLTTIDADSAEAAIIRSLITQ
;
A
#
# COMPACT_ATOMS: atom_id res chain seq x y z
N MET A 1 17.06 14.18 -66.60
CA MET A 1 16.38 12.88 -66.44
C MET A 1 16.17 12.64 -64.96
N SER A 2 14.90 12.57 -64.57
CA SER A 2 14.41 12.39 -63.20
C SER A 2 14.87 11.07 -62.58
N GLY A 3 15.07 11.07 -61.27
CA GLY A 3 15.39 9.85 -60.51
C GLY A 3 14.98 9.98 -59.06
N SER A 4 13.67 10.05 -58.80
CA SER A 4 13.08 9.98 -57.46
C SER A 4 13.43 8.64 -56.80
N ARG A 5 14.24 8.65 -55.74
CA ARG A 5 14.34 7.51 -54.81
C ARG A 5 13.44 7.76 -53.61
N ARG A 6 12.21 7.27 -53.73
CA ARG A 6 11.36 6.92 -52.59
C ARG A 6 12.08 5.84 -51.78
N SER A 7 12.15 5.98 -50.46
CA SER A 7 12.13 4.81 -49.57
C SER A 7 11.82 5.18 -48.12
N SER A 8 10.66 4.68 -47.71
CA SER A 8 10.34 4.15 -46.39
C SER A 8 10.47 5.10 -45.20
N SER A 9 9.39 5.85 -44.99
CA SER A 9 8.88 6.20 -43.68
C SER A 9 8.81 4.92 -42.83
N ARG A 10 9.87 4.62 -42.07
CA ARG A 10 9.82 3.61 -41.02
C ARG A 10 8.89 4.17 -39.96
N SER A 11 7.64 3.73 -40.02
CA SER A 11 6.69 3.82 -38.93
C SER A 11 7.40 3.31 -37.68
N ARG A 12 7.83 4.24 -36.82
CA ARG A 12 8.18 3.93 -35.44
C ARG A 12 6.88 3.51 -34.81
N GLN A 13 6.62 2.22 -34.90
CA GLN A 13 5.59 1.53 -34.14
C GLN A 13 5.85 1.91 -32.69
N GLN A 14 5.02 2.84 -32.18
CA GLN A 14 4.89 3.10 -30.77
C GLN A 14 4.45 1.77 -30.19
N SER A 15 5.41 1.03 -29.64
CA SER A 15 5.11 0.04 -28.63
C SER A 15 4.56 0.85 -27.46
N SER A 16 3.25 1.06 -27.46
CA SER A 16 2.44 1.22 -26.26
C SER A 16 2.51 -0.08 -25.46
N GLY A 17 3.72 -0.49 -25.09
CA GLY A 17 3.96 -1.53 -24.12
C GLY A 17 3.66 -0.89 -22.79
N SER A 18 2.81 -1.55 -21.99
CA SER A 18 2.69 -1.29 -20.56
C SER A 18 4.06 -0.90 -20.01
N SER A 19 4.19 0.29 -19.45
CA SER A 19 5.44 0.75 -18.82
C SER A 19 5.93 -0.35 -17.89
N SER A 20 6.92 -1.13 -18.34
CA SER A 20 7.46 -2.22 -17.55
C SER A 20 8.09 -1.58 -16.32
N ILE A 21 7.64 -1.99 -15.14
CA ILE A 21 8.26 -1.59 -13.88
C ILE A 21 9.76 -1.87 -13.99
N SER A 22 10.59 -0.85 -13.71
CA SER A 22 12.04 -1.01 -13.71
C SER A 22 12.53 -1.60 -12.39
N ASP A 23 13.70 -2.24 -12.41
CA ASP A 23 14.33 -2.78 -11.20
C ASP A 23 14.55 -1.70 -10.14
N ASP A 24 14.90 -0.47 -10.56
CA ASP A 24 15.05 0.68 -9.66
C ASP A 24 13.73 1.01 -8.94
N GLN A 25 12.60 0.96 -9.64
CA GLN A 25 11.28 1.16 -9.05
C GLN A 25 10.93 0.05 -8.04
N ILE A 26 11.34 -1.19 -8.32
CA ILE A 26 11.16 -2.32 -7.40
C ILE A 26 12.03 -2.11 -6.14
N ILE A 27 13.28 -1.71 -6.30
CA ILE A 27 14.21 -1.44 -5.19
C ILE A 27 13.69 -0.29 -4.32
N GLU A 28 13.19 0.78 -4.94
CA GLU A 28 12.61 1.93 -4.23
C GLU A 28 11.36 1.51 -3.43
N LEU A 29 10.46 0.75 -4.05
CA LEU A 29 9.26 0.23 -3.40
C LEU A 29 9.62 -0.64 -2.19
N VAL A 30 10.53 -1.59 -2.36
CA VAL A 30 11.00 -2.47 -1.28
C VAL A 30 11.63 -1.65 -0.15
N SER A 31 12.40 -0.62 -0.47
CA SER A 31 13.01 0.28 0.52
C SER A 31 11.96 1.03 1.33
N LYS A 32 10.92 1.55 0.68
CA LYS A 32 9.77 2.19 1.35
C LYS A 32 9.01 1.21 2.24
N LEU A 33 8.74 0.01 1.76
CA LEU A 33 8.05 -1.04 2.53
C LEU A 33 8.81 -1.45 3.79
N ARG A 34 10.15 -1.52 3.73
CA ARG A 34 10.97 -1.83 4.91
C ARG A 34 10.87 -0.77 6.01
N GLN A 35 10.63 0.50 5.67
CA GLN A 35 10.51 1.58 6.66
C GLN A 35 9.22 1.48 7.48
N VAL A 36 8.14 1.00 6.87
CA VAL A 36 6.83 0.89 7.51
C VAL A 36 6.63 -0.45 8.23
N LEU A 37 7.50 -1.45 8.03
CA LEU A 37 7.38 -2.76 8.66
C LEU A 37 8.12 -2.85 9.99
N PRO A 38 7.41 -2.95 11.13
CA PRO A 38 8.06 -3.08 12.43
C PRO A 38 8.92 -4.35 12.55
N GLU A 39 8.48 -5.49 12.00
CA GLU A 39 9.22 -6.76 12.11
C GLU A 39 10.56 -6.77 11.36
N ILE A 40 10.65 -6.01 10.26
CA ILE A 40 11.90 -5.92 9.48
C ILE A 40 12.87 -4.94 10.12
N ARG A 41 12.38 -3.93 10.84
CA ARG A 41 13.22 -2.99 11.58
C ARG A 41 13.93 -3.65 12.77
N GLU A 42 13.28 -4.58 13.46
CA GLU A 42 13.90 -5.33 14.57
C GLU A 42 14.93 -6.34 14.07
N ARG A 43 14.66 -6.99 12.94
CA ARG A 43 15.59 -7.93 12.30
C ARG A 43 16.55 -7.16 11.40
N ARG A 44 17.56 -6.51 12.00
CA ARG A 44 18.71 -5.89 11.31
C ARG A 44 19.61 -6.91 10.60
N SER A 45 19.04 -7.77 9.75
CA SER A 45 19.81 -8.64 8.88
C SER A 45 19.80 -8.04 7.48
N ASP A 46 20.97 -7.68 6.98
CA ASP A 46 21.18 -6.95 5.72
C ASP A 46 20.82 -7.76 4.45
N LYS A 47 20.11 -8.88 4.59
CA LYS A 47 19.82 -9.84 3.52
C LYS A 47 18.37 -10.35 3.53
N VAL A 48 17.40 -9.47 3.80
CA VAL A 48 15.98 -9.81 3.59
C VAL A 48 15.65 -9.65 2.11
N SER A 49 15.21 -10.73 1.45
CA SER A 49 14.84 -10.70 0.02
C SER A 49 13.61 -9.82 -0.22
N ALA A 50 13.47 -9.27 -1.43
CA ALA A 50 12.29 -8.49 -1.82
C ALA A 50 10.98 -9.27 -1.63
N SER A 51 10.97 -10.56 -1.99
CA SER A 51 9.81 -11.46 -1.76
C SER A 51 9.45 -11.56 -0.27
N LYS A 52 10.45 -11.64 0.62
CA LYS A 52 10.20 -11.67 2.07
C LYS A 52 9.67 -10.34 2.58
N VAL A 53 10.20 -9.20 2.10
CA VAL A 53 9.65 -7.88 2.43
C VAL A 53 8.18 -7.78 2.05
N LEU A 54 7.83 -8.16 0.82
CA LEU A 54 6.43 -8.14 0.34
C LEU A 54 5.54 -9.07 1.17
N GLN A 55 6.01 -10.27 1.51
CA GLN A 55 5.28 -11.20 2.35
C GLN A 55 4.96 -10.59 3.73
N GLU A 56 5.97 -10.01 4.39
CA GLU A 56 5.77 -9.34 5.68
C GLU A 56 4.86 -8.11 5.54
N THR A 57 4.95 -7.35 4.45
CA THR A 57 4.01 -6.25 4.16
C THR A 57 2.57 -6.76 4.15
N CYS A 58 2.29 -7.83 3.41
CA CYS A 58 0.96 -8.41 3.35
C CYS A 58 0.50 -8.95 4.71
N ASN A 59 1.39 -9.56 5.49
CA ASN A 59 1.10 -10.04 6.83
C ASN A 59 0.81 -8.89 7.81
N HIS A 60 1.54 -7.79 7.71
CA HIS A 60 1.34 -6.60 8.52
C HIS A 60 0.00 -5.94 8.20
N ILE A 61 -0.33 -5.75 6.92
CA ILE A 61 -1.65 -5.24 6.50
C ILE A 61 -2.78 -6.13 7.04
N ARG A 62 -2.65 -7.46 6.94
CA ARG A 62 -3.67 -8.38 7.49
C ARG A 62 -3.82 -8.26 9.01
N ARG A 63 -2.74 -8.02 9.75
CA ARG A 63 -2.81 -7.80 11.20
C ARG A 63 -3.45 -6.45 11.53
N LEU A 64 -3.04 -5.38 10.85
CA LEU A 64 -3.65 -4.06 11.03
C LEU A 64 -5.16 -4.09 10.77
N ASN A 65 -5.62 -4.75 9.70
CA ASN A 65 -7.05 -4.87 9.44
C ASN A 65 -7.79 -5.60 10.58
N ARG A 66 -7.21 -6.69 11.11
CA ARG A 66 -7.80 -7.39 12.27
C ARG A 66 -7.81 -6.52 13.52
N GLU A 67 -6.74 -5.80 13.80
CA GLU A 67 -6.67 -4.89 14.94
C GLU A 67 -7.71 -3.77 14.83
N VAL A 68 -7.92 -3.24 13.61
CA VAL A 68 -8.99 -2.27 13.34
C VAL A 68 -10.36 -2.91 13.58
N ASP A 69 -10.63 -4.10 13.05
CA ASP A 69 -11.90 -4.80 13.24
C ASP A 69 -12.18 -5.08 14.73
N ASP A 70 -11.20 -5.62 15.46
CA ASP A 70 -11.29 -5.92 16.89
C ASP A 70 -11.51 -4.65 17.74
N LEU A 71 -10.83 -3.55 17.40
CA LEU A 71 -11.00 -2.26 18.07
C LEU A 71 -12.38 -1.67 17.78
N SER A 72 -12.86 -1.75 16.54
CA SER A 72 -14.19 -1.32 16.14
C SER A 72 -15.29 -2.10 16.88
N GLU A 73 -15.12 -3.41 17.06
CA GLU A 73 -16.05 -4.23 17.84
C GLU A 73 -16.04 -3.85 19.31
N ARG A 74 -14.87 -3.77 19.96
CA ARG A 74 -14.77 -3.36 21.38
C ARG A 74 -15.33 -1.96 21.61
N LEU A 75 -15.11 -1.03 20.69
CA LEU A 75 -15.66 0.31 20.78
C LEU A 75 -17.18 0.30 20.66
N SER A 76 -17.72 -0.50 19.74
CA SER A 76 -19.16 -0.68 19.57
C SER A 76 -19.80 -1.26 20.84
N GLN A 77 -19.16 -2.27 21.45
CA GLN A 77 -19.61 -2.84 22.73
C GLN A 77 -19.57 -1.80 23.86
N LEU A 78 -18.48 -1.04 23.99
CA LEU A 78 -18.39 0.03 25.00
C LEU A 78 -19.49 1.07 24.81
N LEU A 79 -19.77 1.47 23.57
CA LEU A 79 -20.86 2.42 23.27
C LEU A 79 -22.24 1.89 23.65
N THR A 80 -22.47 0.57 23.61
CA THR A 80 -23.75 0.00 24.09
C THR A 80 -23.88 0.00 25.62
N THR A 81 -22.76 0.08 26.35
CA THR A 81 -22.76 0.14 27.82
C THR A 81 -22.86 1.56 28.36
N ILE A 82 -22.51 2.56 27.56
CA ILE A 82 -22.62 3.97 27.92
C ILE A 82 -24.08 4.38 27.68
N ASP A 83 -24.64 5.17 28.61
CA ASP A 83 -25.94 5.81 28.39
C ASP A 83 -25.90 6.61 27.09
N ALA A 84 -26.82 6.32 26.16
CA ALA A 84 -26.82 6.92 24.84
C ALA A 84 -26.91 8.46 24.91
N ASP A 85 -27.48 8.99 25.99
CA ASP A 85 -27.67 10.42 26.24
C ASP A 85 -26.50 11.07 27.01
N SER A 86 -25.44 10.31 27.34
CA SER A 86 -24.28 10.85 28.04
C SER A 86 -23.42 11.75 27.15
N ALA A 87 -22.74 12.72 27.78
CA ALA A 87 -21.83 13.63 27.09
C ALA A 87 -20.63 12.88 26.47
N GLU A 88 -20.17 11.82 27.12
CA GLU A 88 -19.11 10.93 26.65
C GLU A 88 -19.52 10.18 25.38
N ALA A 89 -20.76 9.66 25.33
CA ALA A 89 -21.31 9.02 24.12
C ALA A 89 -21.41 10.00 22.95
N ALA A 90 -21.79 11.26 23.22
CA ALA A 90 -21.84 12.31 22.19
C ALA A 90 -20.46 12.64 21.61
N ILE A 91 -19.43 12.75 22.46
CA ILE A 91 -18.04 12.97 22.03
C ILE A 91 -17.56 11.81 21.15
N ILE A 92 -17.74 10.56 21.59
CA ILE A 92 -17.30 9.39 20.83
C ILE A 92 -18.01 9.32 19.47
N ARG A 93 -19.34 9.56 19.40
CA ARG A 93 -20.08 9.60 18.13
C ARG A 93 -19.51 10.66 17.18
N SER A 94 -19.21 11.86 17.69
CA SER A 94 -18.65 12.95 16.86
C SER A 94 -17.26 12.67 16.30
N LEU A 95 -16.48 11.80 16.97
CA LEU A 95 -15.16 11.37 16.50
C LEU A 95 -15.24 10.27 15.43
N ILE A 96 -16.29 9.46 15.43
CA ILE A 96 -16.48 8.34 14.48
C ILE A 96 -17.15 8.80 13.17
N THR A 97 -17.98 9.85 13.21
CA THR A 97 -18.72 10.34 12.04
C THR A 97 -17.98 11.41 11.20
N GLN A 98 -16.70 11.66 11.48
CA GLN A 98 -15.84 12.56 10.68
C GLN A 98 -15.09 11.78 9.60
#